data_AF-A0A3D2MA39-F1
#
_entry.id   AF-A0A3D2MA39-F1
#
_cell.length_a   1.000
_cell.length_b   1.000
_cell.length_c   1.000
_cell.angle_alpha   90.00
_cell.angle_beta   90.00
_cell.angle_gamma   90.00
#
_symmetry.space_group_name_H-M   'P 1'
#
loop_
_entity.id
_entity.type
_entity.pdbx_description
1 polymer ?
#
loop_
_entity_poly.entity_id
_entity_poly.type
_entity_poly.pdbx_seq_one_letter_code
_entity_poly.pdbx_strand_id
1 'polypeptide(L)'
;AIYRLFSRDAYDIKLGRINVNGSLSAYIEDDRLKEKYRGETKTALVVTLTDGDNSYEIAMNRAKLTSSSEEGTGDDPIIQSYDYRAFNDTTAGSEITITRIPAV
;
A
#
# COMPACT_ATOMS: atom_id res chain seq x y z
N ALA A 1 12.25 -37.51 -6.28
CA ALA A 1 12.73 -37.57 -4.88
C ALA A 1 13.34 -36.22 -4.53
N ILE A 2 12.81 -35.55 -3.50
CA ILE A 2 13.05 -34.12 -3.22
C ILE A 2 14.05 -33.94 -2.06
N TYR A 3 15.17 -34.67 -2.08
CA TYR A 3 16.22 -34.52 -1.08
C TYR A 3 17.60 -34.64 -1.76
N ARG A 4 18.46 -33.63 -1.58
CA ARG A 4 19.85 -33.64 -2.03
C ARG A 4 20.74 -33.83 -0.80
N LEU A 5 21.45 -34.97 -0.73
CA LEU A 5 22.45 -35.22 0.30
C LEU A 5 23.71 -34.39 -0.03
N PHE A 6 24.32 -33.75 0.97
CA PHE A 6 25.52 -32.89 0.87
C PHE A 6 25.38 -31.48 0.27
N SER A 7 24.17 -30.91 0.13
CA SER A 7 24.03 -29.46 -0.15
C SER A 7 23.90 -28.66 1.14
N ARG A 8 24.67 -27.57 1.26
CA ARG A 8 24.64 -26.68 2.44
C ARG A 8 23.32 -25.91 2.57
N ASP A 9 22.59 -25.71 1.47
CA ASP A 9 21.37 -24.92 1.45
C ASP A 9 20.14 -25.83 1.61
N ALA A 10 19.30 -25.51 2.61
CA ALA A 10 18.03 -26.17 2.85
C ALA A 10 17.06 -25.89 1.67
N TYR A 11 16.51 -26.94 1.09
CA TYR A 11 15.67 -26.86 -0.13
C TYR A 11 14.41 -25.99 0.03
N ASP A 12 13.94 -25.78 1.26
CA ASP A 12 12.64 -25.17 1.57
C ASP A 12 12.73 -23.79 2.26
N ILE A 13 13.93 -23.25 2.47
CA ILE A 13 14.08 -21.87 2.97
C ILE A 13 14.11 -20.95 1.75
N LYS A 14 12.94 -20.60 1.22
CA LYS A 14 12.81 -19.52 0.23
C LYS A 14 12.42 -18.23 0.93
N LEU A 15 13.11 -17.13 0.61
CA LEU A 15 12.65 -15.80 0.98
C LEU A 15 11.27 -15.56 0.36
N GLY A 16 10.27 -15.39 1.21
CA GLY A 16 8.91 -15.02 0.78
C GLY A 16 8.94 -13.63 0.14
N ARG A 17 8.20 -13.46 -0.96
CA ARG A 17 7.95 -12.13 -1.53
C ARG A 17 6.69 -11.58 -0.90
N ILE A 18 6.80 -10.41 -0.29
CA ILE A 18 5.65 -9.66 0.20
C ILE A 18 5.10 -8.85 -0.98
N ASN A 19 3.77 -8.86 -1.14
CA ASN A 19 3.08 -8.04 -2.12
C ASN A 19 2.01 -7.25 -1.37
N VAL A 20 2.19 -5.94 -1.27
CA VAL A 20 1.24 -5.05 -0.60
C VAL A 20 0.39 -4.37 -1.67
N ASN A 21 -0.89 -4.74 -1.71
CA ASN A 21 -1.90 -4.18 -2.58
C ASN A 21 -3.13 -3.75 -1.75
N GLY A 22 -3.92 -2.85 -2.31
CA GLY A 22 -5.17 -2.42 -1.70
C GLY A 22 -5.98 -1.55 -2.65
N SER A 23 -7.20 -1.24 -2.23
CA SER A 23 -8.09 -0.30 -2.93
C SER A 23 -8.32 0.94 -2.06
N LEU A 24 -8.38 2.09 -2.72
CA LEU A 24 -8.65 3.39 -2.12
C LEU A 24 -9.84 4.00 -2.85
N SER A 25 -10.94 4.23 -2.13
CA SER A 25 -12.06 5.02 -2.64
C SER A 25 -11.96 6.41 -2.05
N ALA A 26 -11.81 7.42 -2.91
CA ALA A 26 -11.68 8.81 -2.53
C ALA A 26 -12.76 9.66 -3.22
N TYR A 27 -13.21 10.69 -2.51
CA TYR A 27 -14.05 11.72 -3.10
C TYR A 27 -13.18 12.67 -3.96
N ILE A 28 -13.63 13.00 -5.17
CA ILE A 28 -12.90 13.90 -6.05
C ILE A 28 -13.20 15.36 -5.65
N GLU A 29 -12.29 15.95 -4.87
CA GLU A 29 -12.29 17.40 -4.62
C GLU A 29 -11.37 18.15 -5.59
N ASP A 30 -10.31 17.48 -6.07
CA ASP A 30 -9.31 18.06 -6.96
C ASP A 30 -8.74 17.04 -7.96
N ASP A 31 -8.10 17.54 -9.02
CA ASP A 31 -7.46 16.72 -10.05
C ASP A 31 -6.10 16.14 -9.63
N ARG A 32 -5.61 16.41 -8.41
CA ARG A 32 -4.23 16.08 -8.00
C ARG A 32 -4.03 14.57 -7.89
N LEU A 33 -5.05 13.83 -7.43
CA LEU A 33 -4.97 12.37 -7.38
C LEU A 33 -4.91 11.76 -8.78
N LYS A 34 -5.68 12.34 -9.71
CA LYS A 34 -5.71 11.95 -11.12
C LYS A 34 -4.38 12.24 -11.82
N GLU A 35 -3.76 13.39 -11.53
CA GLU A 35 -2.40 13.71 -12.00
C GLU A 35 -1.36 12.73 -11.43
N LYS A 36 -1.44 12.38 -10.15
CA LYS A 36 -0.54 11.38 -9.53
C LYS A 36 -0.69 10.00 -10.19
N TYR A 37 -1.91 9.59 -10.52
CA TYR A 37 -2.16 8.36 -11.29
C TYR A 37 -1.54 8.44 -12.69
N ARG A 38 -1.82 9.50 -13.45
CA ARG A 38 -1.28 9.69 -14.82
C ARG A 38 0.25 9.81 -14.85
N GLY A 39 0.83 10.46 -13.86
CA GLY A 39 2.26 10.65 -13.70
C GLY A 39 2.97 9.46 -13.06
N GLU A 40 2.26 8.37 -12.75
CA GLU A 40 2.79 7.20 -12.05
C GLU A 40 3.62 7.55 -10.79
N THR A 41 3.22 8.64 -10.13
CA THR A 41 4.02 9.23 -9.06
C THR A 41 3.82 8.42 -7.79
N LYS A 42 4.94 8.00 -7.20
CA LYS A 42 4.94 7.26 -5.92
C LYS A 42 4.54 8.22 -4.81
N THR A 43 3.46 7.91 -4.12
CA THR A 43 2.94 8.69 -3.00
C THR A 43 3.00 7.88 -1.72
N ALA A 44 3.17 8.55 -0.59
CA ALA A 44 2.94 7.92 0.70
C ALA A 44 1.43 7.81 0.94
N LEU A 45 0.96 6.62 1.33
CA LEU A 45 -0.38 6.39 1.86
C LEU A 45 -0.23 6.02 3.32
N VAL A 46 -0.83 6.80 4.21
CA VAL A 46 -0.77 6.58 5.66
C VAL A 46 -2.19 6.41 6.17
N VAL A 47 -2.43 5.31 6.86
CA VAL A 47 -3.72 5.01 7.50
C VAL A 47 -3.49 4.93 9.00
N THR A 48 -4.20 5.77 9.74
CA THR A 48 -4.18 5.77 11.21
C THR A 48 -5.40 5.02 11.71
N LEU A 49 -5.18 3.88 12.37
CA LEU A 49 -6.22 3.15 13.09
C LEU A 49 -6.19 3.64 14.54
N THR A 50 -7.32 4.13 15.04
CA THR A 50 -7.47 4.55 16.44
C THR A 50 -8.55 3.71 17.11
N ASP A 51 -8.26 3.27 18.35
CA ASP A 51 -9.17 2.56 19.24
C ASP A 51 -9.53 3.42 20.47
N GLY A 52 -9.50 4.76 20.29
CA GLY A 52 -9.65 5.73 21.37
C GLY A 52 -8.31 6.07 22.02
N ASP A 53 -7.78 5.17 22.84
CA ASP A 53 -6.52 5.41 23.59
C ASP A 53 -5.28 4.98 22.80
N ASN A 54 -5.34 3.85 22.08
CA ASN A 54 -4.22 3.34 21.31
C ASN A 54 -4.39 3.70 19.83
N SER A 55 -3.28 3.98 19.15
CA SER A 55 -3.29 4.18 17.70
C SER A 55 -2.18 3.38 17.00
N TYR A 56 -2.47 2.92 15.79
CA TYR A 56 -1.50 2.32 14.89
C TYR A 56 -1.44 3.14 13.61
N GLU A 57 -0.23 3.50 13.21
CA GLU A 57 0.03 4.13 11.92
C GLU A 57 0.54 3.06 10.95
N ILE A 58 -0.21 2.83 9.88
CA ILE A 58 0.16 1.94 8.79
C ILE A 58 0.58 2.81 7.61
N ALA A 59 1.89 2.85 7.34
CA ALA A 59 2.49 3.67 6.31
C ALA A 59 2.98 2.82 5.12
N MET A 60 2.55 3.22 3.92
CA MET A 60 2.99 2.71 2.63
C MET A 60 3.69 3.85 1.89
N ASN A 61 4.99 4.04 2.17
CA ASN A 61 5.75 5.23 1.77
C ASN A 61 5.88 5.41 0.25
N ARG A 62 5.81 4.32 -0.52
CA ARG A 62 5.96 4.32 -1.98
C ARG A 62 4.83 3.55 -2.65
N ALA A 63 3.60 3.99 -2.45
CA ALA A 63 2.44 3.46 -3.17
C ALA A 63 2.32 4.07 -4.56
N LYS A 64 2.06 3.23 -5.56
CA LYS A 64 1.69 3.64 -6.93
C LYS A 64 0.25 3.24 -7.20
N LEU A 65 -0.53 4.16 -7.74
CA LEU A 65 -1.89 3.89 -8.23
C LEU A 65 -1.79 3.12 -9.57
N THR A 66 -2.51 2.01 -9.70
CA THR A 66 -2.41 1.08 -10.84
C THR A 66 -3.66 1.01 -11.70
N SER A 67 -4.83 1.14 -11.09
CA SER A 67 -6.11 1.20 -11.79
C SER A 67 -6.89 2.40 -11.27
N SER A 68 -7.83 2.88 -12.08
CA SER A 68 -8.78 3.88 -11.66
C SER A 68 -10.12 3.58 -12.33
N SER A 69 -11.18 3.54 -11.53
CA SER A 69 -12.56 3.53 -11.99
C SER A 69 -13.29 4.73 -11.39
N GLU A 70 -13.94 5.50 -12.26
CA GLU A 70 -14.83 6.60 -11.86
C GLU A 70 -16.25 6.04 -11.85
N GLU A 71 -16.92 6.13 -10.71
CA GLU A 71 -18.33 5.77 -10.57
C GLU A 71 -19.11 7.03 -10.18
N GLY A 72 -19.95 7.50 -11.11
CA GLY A 72 -20.78 8.68 -10.91
C GLY A 72 -21.35 9.17 -12.24
N THR A 73 -22.68 9.32 -12.30
CA THR A 73 -23.35 9.96 -13.44
C THR A 73 -24.33 10.99 -12.87
N GLY A 74 -24.05 12.28 -13.05
CA GLY A 74 -24.93 13.37 -12.60
C GLY A 74 -24.29 14.34 -11.59
N ASP A 75 -25.10 15.29 -11.15
CA ASP A 75 -24.78 16.47 -10.29
C ASP A 75 -24.31 16.13 -8.85
N ASP A 76 -24.11 14.85 -8.56
CA ASP A 76 -23.74 14.33 -7.25
C ASP A 76 -22.23 14.18 -7.08
N PRO A 77 -21.73 14.16 -5.84
CA PRO A 77 -20.33 13.93 -5.54
C PRO A 77 -19.77 12.66 -6.20
N ILE A 78 -18.82 12.81 -7.13
CA ILE A 78 -18.18 11.70 -7.84
C ILE A 78 -17.16 11.02 -6.93
N ILE A 79 -17.30 9.70 -6.76
CA ILE A 79 -16.34 8.86 -6.02
C ILE A 79 -15.46 8.15 -7.04
N GLN A 80 -14.15 8.19 -6.81
CA GLN A 80 -13.17 7.49 -7.63
C GLN A 80 -12.49 6.40 -6.82
N SER A 81 -12.52 5.18 -7.35
CA SER A 81 -11.83 4.04 -6.78
C SER A 81 -10.51 3.82 -7.51
N TYR A 82 -9.45 3.64 -6.73
CA TYR A 82 -8.09 3.41 -7.21
C TYR A 82 -7.53 2.15 -6.57
N ASP A 83 -7.01 1.21 -7.37
CA ASP A 83 -6.14 0.18 -6.82
C ASP A 83 -4.73 0.72 -6.71
N TYR A 84 -4.03 0.35 -5.64
CA TYR A 84 -2.64 0.73 -5.43
C TYR A 84 -1.76 -0.47 -5.10
N ARG A 85 -0.47 -0.30 -5.38
CA ARG A 85 0.59 -1.23 -5.00
C ARG A 85 1.72 -0.48 -4.32
N ALA A 86 2.10 -0.93 -3.12
CA ALA A 86 3.27 -0.38 -2.44
C ALA A 86 4.55 -1.06 -2.92
N PHE A 87 5.60 -0.25 -3.07
CA PHE A 87 6.95 -0.68 -3.41
C PHE A 87 7.88 -0.50 -2.21
N ASN A 88 8.98 -1.24 -2.23
CA ASN A 88 10.01 -1.12 -1.21
C ASN A 88 10.56 0.31 -1.12
N ASP A 89 10.56 0.86 0.09
CA ASP A 89 11.27 2.08 0.42
C ASP A 89 12.73 1.77 0.72
N THR A 90 13.63 2.34 -0.08
CA THR A 90 15.08 2.17 0.07
C THR A 90 15.63 2.70 1.39
N THR A 91 14.89 3.57 2.08
CA THR A 91 15.29 4.15 3.36
C THR A 91 14.89 3.27 4.54
N ALA A 92 13.65 2.77 4.55
CA ALA A 92 13.11 1.90 5.60
C ALA A 92 13.38 0.40 5.34
N GLY A 93 13.82 0.05 4.13
CA GLY A 93 14.02 -1.33 3.68
C GLY A 93 12.73 -2.15 3.58
N SER A 94 11.56 -1.53 3.77
CA SER A 94 10.28 -2.20 3.97
C SER A 94 9.22 -1.67 3.00
N GLU A 95 8.26 -2.51 2.62
CA GLU A 95 7.13 -2.12 1.75
C GLU A 95 5.94 -1.56 2.54
N ILE A 96 5.84 -1.94 3.81
CA ILE A 96 4.85 -1.48 4.77
C ILE A 96 5.54 -1.26 6.12
N THR A 97 5.23 -0.17 6.78
CA THR A 97 5.70 0.14 8.13
C THR A 97 4.49 0.29 9.02
N ILE A 98 4.48 -0.42 10.15
CA ILE A 98 3.41 -0.34 11.15
C ILE A 98 4.03 0.19 12.43
N THR A 99 3.63 1.39 12.83
CA THR A 99 4.12 2.06 14.03
C THR A 99 3.03 2.06 15.08
N ARG A 100 3.31 1.49 16.26
CA ARG A 100 2.41 1.60 17.42
C ARG A 100 2.63 2.95 18.11
N ILE A 101 1.57 3.74 18.22
CA ILE A 101 1.55 5.00 18.97
C ILE A 101 0.93 4.70 20.34
N PRO A 102 1.69 4.82 21.45
CA PRO A 102 1.16 4.59 22.79
C PRO A 102 0.14 5.66 23.16
N ALA A 103 -0.85 5.27 23.96
CA ALA A 103 -1.81 6.19 24.59
C ALA A 103 -1.08 7.21 25.47
N VAL A 104 -1.59 8.45 25.48
CA VAL A 104 -1.16 9.51 26.42
C VAL A 104 -1.84 9.32 27.77
#